data_AF-A0A925WPP3-F1
#
_entry.id   AF-A0A925WPP3-F1
#
_cell.length_a   1.000
_cell.length_b   1.000
_cell.length_c   1.000
_cell.angle_alpha   90.00
_cell.angle_beta   90.00
_cell.angle_gamma   90.00
#
_symmetry.space_group_name_H-M   'P 1'
#
loop_
_entity.id
_entity.type
_entity.pdbx_description
1 polymer ?
#
loop_
_entity_poly.entity_id
_entity_poly.type
_entity_poly.pdbx_seq_one_letter_code
_entity_poly.pdbx_strand_id
1 'polypeptide(L)'
;MTPPDEIFTQVKAALLDDSAFVRATFTGVQRGATHPWRRLVLRPVLLKNQRHLQFSWYDATQNTVKNYTGAALATAIDEALAVPFANITVQSTNGDLQVQFTKKGAPLLHQHKPSAAPPDLAHDRAKQTLLNAADAPPFLRAIGITT
;
A
#
# COMPACT_ATOMS: atom_id res chain seq x y z
N MET A 1 -11.06 17.41 -19.85
CA MET A 1 -11.45 16.88 -18.52
C MET A 1 -11.43 15.39 -18.68
N THR A 2 -10.43 14.70 -18.11
CA THR A 2 -10.27 13.26 -18.29
C THR A 2 -11.49 12.55 -17.68
N PRO A 3 -12.20 11.68 -18.42
CA PRO A 3 -13.35 10.97 -17.91
C PRO A 3 -12.95 10.08 -16.70
N PRO A 4 -13.84 9.91 -15.70
CA PRO A 4 -13.56 9.12 -14.51
C PRO A 4 -13.07 7.70 -14.79
N ASP A 5 -13.63 7.04 -15.82
CA ASP A 5 -13.27 5.69 -16.23
C ASP A 5 -11.81 5.57 -16.70
N GLU A 6 -11.29 6.60 -17.36
CA GLU A 6 -9.91 6.63 -17.85
C GLU A 6 -8.92 6.78 -16.68
N ILE A 7 -9.28 7.57 -15.66
CA ILE A 7 -8.48 7.71 -14.43
C ILE A 7 -8.42 6.38 -13.68
N PHE A 8 -9.53 5.68 -13.52
CA PHE A 8 -9.54 4.37 -12.86
C PHE A 8 -8.77 3.31 -13.65
N THR A 9 -8.84 3.36 -14.98
CA THR A 9 -8.02 2.51 -15.85
C THR A 9 -6.53 2.75 -15.61
N GLN A 10 -6.12 4.03 -15.49
CA GLN A 10 -4.73 4.37 -15.22
C GLN A 10 -4.27 3.94 -13.82
N VAL A 11 -5.11 4.09 -12.80
CA VAL A 11 -4.83 3.57 -11.45
C VAL A 11 -4.68 2.05 -11.48
N LYS A 12 -5.58 1.33 -12.15
CA LYS A 12 -5.54 -0.12 -12.28
C LYS A 12 -4.27 -0.59 -12.99
N ALA A 13 -3.87 0.08 -14.08
CA ALA A 13 -2.62 -0.21 -14.77
C ALA A 13 -1.40 -0.02 -13.85
N ALA A 14 -1.36 1.07 -13.07
CA ALA A 14 -0.27 1.34 -12.14
C ALA A 14 -0.20 0.34 -10.96
N LEU A 15 -1.34 -0.18 -10.50
CA LEU A 15 -1.38 -1.23 -9.47
C LEU A 15 -0.91 -2.59 -10.01
N LEU A 16 -1.16 -2.86 -11.29
CA LEU A 16 -0.78 -4.11 -11.96
C LEU A 16 0.65 -4.08 -12.53
N ASP A 17 1.33 -2.94 -12.49
CA ASP A 17 2.74 -2.85 -12.91
C ASP A 17 3.63 -3.56 -11.87
N ASP A 18 3.97 -4.80 -12.20
CA ASP A 18 4.76 -5.63 -11.31
C ASP A 18 6.17 -5.09 -11.07
N SER A 19 6.73 -4.33 -12.00
CA SER A 19 8.10 -3.82 -11.89
C SER A 19 8.19 -2.55 -11.05
N ALA A 20 7.18 -1.69 -11.15
CA ALA A 20 7.24 -0.34 -10.59
C ALA A 20 6.39 -0.15 -9.32
N PHE A 21 5.32 -0.93 -9.14
CA PHE A 21 4.37 -0.71 -8.05
C PHE A 21 5.00 -0.94 -6.67
N VAL A 22 4.96 0.08 -5.80
CA VAL A 22 5.50 0.04 -4.44
C VAL A 22 4.39 -0.17 -3.41
N ARG A 23 3.37 0.70 -3.44
CA ARG A 23 2.29 0.74 -2.44
C ARG A 23 1.13 1.56 -2.97
N ALA A 24 -0.10 1.21 -2.60
CA ALA A 24 -1.23 2.12 -2.72
C ALA A 24 -1.95 2.30 -1.40
N THR A 25 -2.54 3.47 -1.21
CA THR A 25 -3.30 3.84 -0.02
C THR A 25 -4.57 4.56 -0.42
N PHE A 26 -5.70 4.10 0.10
CA PHE A 26 -7.03 4.63 -0.14
C PHE A 26 -7.58 5.14 1.19
N THR A 27 -8.04 6.40 1.24
CA THR A 27 -8.44 7.06 2.48
C THR A 27 -9.59 8.05 2.30
N GLY A 28 -10.28 8.32 3.40
CA GLY A 28 -11.38 9.28 3.47
C GLY A 28 -12.65 8.75 2.80
N VAL A 29 -13.75 9.46 3.00
CA VAL A 29 -15.08 9.09 2.47
C VAL A 29 -15.52 10.19 1.52
N GLN A 30 -15.99 9.83 0.33
CA GLN A 30 -16.57 10.81 -0.59
C GLN A 30 -17.81 11.48 0.02
N ARG A 31 -18.05 12.74 -0.35
CA ARG A 31 -19.18 13.49 0.18
C ARG A 31 -20.51 12.86 -0.26
N GLY A 32 -21.37 12.55 0.71
CA GLY A 32 -22.66 11.90 0.44
C GLY A 32 -22.60 10.38 0.35
N ALA A 33 -21.41 9.79 0.49
CA ALA A 33 -21.23 8.35 0.59
C ALA A 33 -20.98 7.92 2.05
N THR A 34 -21.08 6.62 2.30
CA THR A 34 -20.73 6.03 3.61
C THR A 34 -20.14 4.65 3.38
N HIS A 35 -19.05 4.34 4.07
CA HIS A 35 -18.45 3.00 4.13
C HIS A 35 -17.79 2.79 5.50
N PRO A 36 -17.66 1.54 5.98
CA PRO A 36 -17.10 1.26 7.31
C PRO A 36 -15.57 1.40 7.38
N TRP A 37 -14.90 1.46 6.23
CA TRP A 37 -13.45 1.47 6.14
C TRP A 37 -12.84 2.83 6.48
N ARG A 38 -11.80 2.87 7.30
CA ARG A 38 -10.98 4.08 7.54
C ARG A 38 -9.90 4.24 6.47
N ARG A 39 -9.30 3.11 6.08
CA ARG A 39 -8.20 3.07 5.10
C ARG A 39 -8.11 1.70 4.47
N LEU A 40 -7.70 1.65 3.21
CA LEU A 40 -7.21 0.45 2.57
C LEU A 40 -5.76 0.67 2.13
N VAL A 41 -4.89 -0.31 2.39
CA VAL A 41 -3.49 -0.29 1.95
C VAL A 41 -3.20 -1.52 1.10
N LEU A 42 -2.68 -1.31 -0.10
CA LEU A 42 -2.23 -2.35 -1.00
C LEU A 42 -0.70 -2.38 -1.02
N ARG A 43 -0.12 -3.58 -0.90
CA ARG A 43 1.34 -3.78 -1.02
C ARG A 43 1.64 -5.04 -1.82
N PRO A 44 2.68 -5.02 -2.67
CA PRO A 44 3.18 -6.23 -3.28
C PRO A 44 3.88 -7.09 -2.22
N VAL A 45 3.59 -8.38 -2.24
CA VAL A 45 4.22 -9.38 -1.37
C VAL A 45 4.53 -10.61 -2.20
N LEU A 46 5.70 -11.20 -2.01
CA LEU A 46 5.97 -12.54 -2.54
C LEU A 46 5.37 -13.55 -1.57
N LEU A 47 4.74 -14.64 -2.01
CA LEU A 47 4.32 -15.76 -1.17
C LEU A 47 4.57 -17.04 -1.96
N LYS A 48 5.33 -17.99 -1.39
CA LYS A 48 5.69 -19.24 -2.08
C LYS A 48 6.25 -19.01 -3.50
N ASN A 49 7.14 -18.03 -3.67
CA ASN A 49 7.72 -17.64 -4.96
C ASN A 49 6.74 -17.07 -6.01
N GLN A 50 5.48 -16.82 -5.63
CA GLN A 50 4.49 -16.16 -6.47
C GLN A 50 4.24 -14.76 -5.95
N ARG A 51 4.06 -13.78 -6.84
CA ARG A 51 3.71 -12.41 -6.45
C ARG A 51 2.21 -12.32 -6.15
N HIS A 52 1.88 -11.69 -5.04
CA HIS A 52 0.54 -11.34 -4.62
C HIS A 52 0.47 -9.85 -4.30
N LEU A 53 -0.72 -9.27 -4.40
CA LEU A 53 -1.03 -8.00 -3.76
C LEU A 53 -1.79 -8.27 -2.46
N GLN A 54 -1.23 -7.78 -1.37
CA GLN A 54 -1.85 -7.78 -0.05
C GLN A 54 -2.72 -6.55 0.11
N PHE A 55 -3.99 -6.76 0.40
CA PHE A 55 -5.01 -5.76 0.71
C PHE A 55 -5.22 -5.76 2.22
N SER A 56 -4.86 -4.68 2.89
CA SER A 56 -5.09 -4.47 4.31
C SER A 56 -6.21 -3.44 4.49
N TRP A 57 -7.39 -3.93 4.84
CA TRP A 57 -8.58 -3.14 5.11
C TRP A 57 -8.65 -2.79 6.59
N TYR A 58 -8.57 -1.50 6.89
CA TYR A 58 -8.64 -0.98 8.26
C TYR A 58 -10.03 -0.42 8.51
N ASP A 59 -10.77 -1.00 9.45
CA ASP A 59 -11.99 -0.40 9.98
C ASP A 59 -11.70 0.32 11.31
N ALA A 60 -12.73 0.64 12.09
CA ALA A 60 -12.58 1.33 13.38
C ALA A 60 -12.02 0.43 14.50
N THR A 61 -12.14 -0.88 14.37
CA THR A 61 -11.93 -1.88 15.42
C THR A 61 -10.93 -2.97 15.04
N GLN A 62 -10.86 -3.35 13.76
CA GLN A 62 -10.13 -4.49 13.26
C GLN A 62 -9.44 -4.16 11.93
N ASN A 63 -8.44 -4.96 11.60
CA ASN A 63 -7.75 -4.93 10.32
C ASN A 63 -7.92 -6.30 9.64
N THR A 64 -8.49 -6.30 8.43
CA THR A 64 -8.66 -7.50 7.62
C THR A 64 -7.63 -7.51 6.51
N VAL A 65 -6.79 -8.54 6.46
CA VAL A 65 -5.75 -8.70 5.44
C VAL A 65 -6.11 -9.84 4.49
N LYS A 66 -6.10 -9.57 3.18
CA LYS A 66 -6.34 -10.57 2.12
C LYS A 66 -5.26 -10.45 1.04
N ASN A 67 -4.78 -11.57 0.51
CA ASN A 67 -3.76 -11.59 -0.54
C ASN A 67 -4.38 -12.11 -1.84
N TYR A 68 -4.19 -11.39 -2.95
CA TYR A 68 -4.76 -11.74 -4.25
C TYR A 68 -3.67 -11.85 -5.32
N THR A 69 -3.91 -12.66 -6.34
CA THR A 69 -3.00 -12.87 -7.48
C THR A 69 -3.82 -13.31 -8.70
N GLY A 70 -3.25 -13.24 -9.90
CA GLY A 70 -3.89 -13.66 -11.14
C GLY A 70 -5.24 -12.99 -11.40
N ALA A 71 -6.22 -13.75 -11.91
CA ALA A 71 -7.54 -13.21 -12.25
C ALA A 71 -8.30 -12.62 -11.05
N ALA A 72 -8.15 -13.20 -9.86
CA ALA A 72 -8.81 -12.72 -8.64
C ALA A 72 -8.30 -11.33 -8.21
N LEU A 73 -7.08 -10.96 -8.62
CA LEU A 73 -6.52 -9.65 -8.32
C LEU A 73 -7.26 -8.53 -9.07
N ALA A 74 -7.53 -8.72 -10.36
CA ALA A 74 -8.22 -7.70 -11.16
C ALA A 74 -9.61 -7.39 -10.57
N THR A 75 -10.37 -8.42 -10.20
CA THR A 75 -11.67 -8.28 -9.55
C THR A 75 -11.56 -7.58 -8.19
N ALA A 76 -10.58 -7.95 -7.36
CA ALA A 76 -10.37 -7.31 -6.06
C ALA A 76 -9.98 -5.83 -6.18
N ILE A 77 -9.24 -5.44 -7.23
CA ILE A 77 -8.93 -4.04 -7.52
C ILE A 77 -10.21 -3.29 -7.91
N ASP A 78 -11.05 -3.87 -8.78
CA ASP A 78 -12.31 -3.25 -9.19
C ASP A 78 -13.26 -3.06 -7.99
N GLU A 79 -13.37 -4.06 -7.10
CA GLU A 79 -14.12 -3.95 -5.85
C GLU A 79 -13.56 -2.85 -4.93
N ALA A 80 -12.24 -2.74 -4.82
CA ALA A 80 -11.59 -1.70 -4.03
C ALA A 80 -11.82 -0.29 -4.59
N LEU A 81 -11.82 -0.13 -5.92
CA LEU A 81 -12.09 1.14 -6.60
C LEU A 81 -13.58 1.52 -6.55
N ALA A 82 -14.48 0.55 -6.45
CA ALA A 82 -15.91 0.78 -6.27
C ALA A 82 -16.26 1.33 -4.88
N VAL A 83 -15.39 1.13 -3.87
CA VAL A 83 -15.57 1.76 -2.55
C VAL A 83 -15.31 3.26 -2.69
N PRO A 84 -16.23 4.14 -2.22
CA PRO A 84 -16.17 5.57 -2.46
C PRO A 84 -15.17 6.28 -1.54
N PHE A 85 -13.89 5.94 -1.68
CA PHE A 85 -12.78 6.62 -1.02
C PHE A 85 -12.57 8.01 -1.62
N ALA A 86 -12.27 8.99 -0.77
CA ALA A 86 -12.06 10.38 -1.20
C ALA A 86 -10.67 10.62 -1.82
N ASN A 87 -9.69 9.80 -1.43
CA ASN A 87 -8.31 9.93 -1.88
C ASN A 87 -7.72 8.55 -2.18
N ILE A 88 -6.99 8.48 -3.28
CA ILE A 88 -6.22 7.30 -3.68
C ILE A 88 -4.80 7.78 -4.00
N THR A 89 -3.80 7.15 -3.40
CA THR A 89 -2.39 7.43 -3.70
C THR A 89 -1.73 6.12 -4.08
N VAL A 90 -1.15 6.07 -5.27
CA VAL A 90 -0.35 4.96 -5.79
C VAL A 90 1.08 5.44 -5.89
N GLN A 91 1.98 4.78 -5.17
CA GLN A 91 3.40 5.05 -5.20
C GLN A 91 4.07 4.00 -6.08
N SER A 92 4.90 4.46 -7.00
CA SER A 92 5.70 3.60 -7.87
C SER A 92 7.13 4.12 -7.97
N THR A 93 8.05 3.27 -8.40
CA THR A 93 9.45 3.67 -8.64
C THR A 93 9.58 4.71 -9.76
N ASN A 94 8.60 4.77 -10.65
CA ASN A 94 8.62 5.64 -11.83
C ASN A 94 7.90 6.98 -11.60
N GLY A 95 7.06 7.06 -10.57
CA GLY A 95 6.29 8.26 -10.22
C GLY A 95 5.09 7.94 -9.34
N ASP A 96 4.61 8.94 -8.63
CA ASP A 96 3.44 8.79 -7.77
C ASP A 96 2.20 9.31 -8.48
N LEU A 97 1.10 8.56 -8.38
CA LEU A 97 -0.22 8.96 -8.86
C LEU A 97 -1.12 9.23 -7.66
N GLN A 98 -1.78 10.39 -7.65
CA GLN A 98 -2.73 10.74 -6.62
C GLN A 98 -4.06 11.13 -7.26
N VAL A 99 -5.13 10.45 -6.86
CA VAL A 99 -6.51 10.78 -7.22
C VAL A 99 -7.21 11.40 -6.02
N GLN A 100 -7.81 12.55 -6.21
CA GLN A 100 -8.66 13.22 -5.21
C GLN A 100 -10.03 13.48 -5.80
N PHE A 101 -11.10 13.23 -5.04
CA PHE A 101 -12.45 13.53 -5.48
C PHE A 101 -12.88 14.92 -4.97
N THR A 102 -13.37 15.77 -5.89
CA THR A 102 -13.91 17.08 -5.50
C THR A 102 -15.22 16.95 -4.74
N LYS A 103 -15.67 18.08 -4.16
CA LYS A 103 -17.01 18.22 -3.58
C LYS A 103 -18.16 17.88 -4.55
N LYS A 104 -17.92 17.90 -5.87
CA LYS A 104 -18.89 17.53 -6.92
C LYS A 104 -18.73 16.08 -7.41
N GLY A 105 -17.85 15.29 -6.80
CA GLY A 105 -17.58 13.90 -7.20
C GLY A 105 -16.67 13.76 -8.42
N ALA A 106 -16.20 14.86 -9.02
CA ALA A 106 -15.25 14.79 -10.13
C ALA A 106 -13.86 14.36 -9.61
N PRO A 107 -13.24 13.31 -10.18
CA PRO A 107 -11.87 12.92 -9.85
C PRO A 107 -10.85 13.89 -10.46
N LEU A 108 -9.85 14.27 -9.66
CA LEU A 108 -8.64 14.97 -10.11
C LEU A 108 -7.46 14.02 -9.99
N LEU A 109 -6.73 13.84 -11.08
CA LEU A 109 -5.49 13.09 -11.11
C LEU A 109 -4.30 14.05 -11.04
N HIS A 110 -3.40 13.78 -10.11
CA HIS A 110 -2.11 14.43 -9.97
C HIS A 110 -1.01 13.39 -10.16
N GLN A 111 0.02 13.78 -10.91
CA GLN A 111 1.22 12.97 -11.09
C GLN A 111 2.41 13.70 -10.48
N HIS A 112 3.19 12.98 -9.70
CA HIS A 112 4.34 13.52 -8.98
C HIS A 112 5.59 12.67 -9.25
N LYS A 113 6.76 13.27 -8.99
CA LYS A 113 8.02 12.53 -8.97
C LYS A 113 7.96 11.41 -7.92
N PRO A 114 8.71 10.30 -8.09
CA PRO A 114 8.70 9.19 -7.14
C PRO A 114 9.06 9.68 -5.74
N SER A 115 8.22 9.42 -4.75
CA SER A 115 8.53 9.74 -3.34
C SER A 115 8.91 8.51 -2.51
N ALA A 116 8.65 7.31 -3.02
CA ALA A 116 8.91 6.05 -2.32
C ALA A 116 10.15 5.34 -2.89
N ALA A 117 10.94 4.73 -1.99
CA ALA A 117 11.97 3.78 -2.36
C ALA A 117 11.33 2.50 -2.96
N PRO A 118 12.02 1.75 -3.82
CA PRO A 118 11.53 0.50 -4.39
C PRO A 118 11.06 -0.47 -3.30
N PRO A 119 9.98 -1.25 -3.51
CA PRO A 119 9.52 -2.20 -2.52
C PRO A 119 10.54 -3.34 -2.38
N ASP A 120 10.98 -3.60 -1.15
CA ASP A 120 11.76 -4.80 -0.85
C ASP A 120 10.82 -6.00 -0.76
N LEU A 121 10.90 -6.88 -1.77
CA LEU A 121 10.08 -8.08 -1.90
C LEU A 121 10.77 -9.33 -1.33
N ALA A 122 11.97 -9.18 -0.75
CA ALA A 122 12.71 -10.28 -0.17
C ALA A 122 12.07 -10.71 1.17
N HIS A 123 11.90 -12.02 1.34
CA HIS A 123 11.46 -12.63 2.61
C HIS A 123 12.54 -12.64 3.70
N ASP A 124 13.73 -12.17 3.38
CA ASP A 124 14.83 -12.11 4.34
C ASP A 124 14.95 -10.71 4.89
N ARG A 125 14.33 -10.49 6.05
CA ARG A 125 14.65 -9.33 6.87
C ARG A 125 16.09 -9.55 7.36
N ALA A 126 17.07 -9.12 6.58
CA ALA A 126 18.43 -8.99 7.08
C ALA A 126 18.37 -8.05 8.28
N LYS A 127 18.51 -8.66 9.46
CA LYS A 127 18.51 -8.00 10.76
C LYS A 127 19.56 -6.90 10.70
N GLN A 128 19.15 -5.65 10.47
CA GLN A 128 20.04 -4.49 10.59
C GLN A 128 20.40 -4.35 12.06
N THR A 129 21.41 -5.13 12.43
CA THR A 129 22.06 -5.11 13.72
C THR A 129 22.96 -3.88 13.68
N LEU A 130 22.43 -2.74 14.12
CA LEU A 130 23.26 -1.60 14.54
C LEU A 130 23.83 -1.89 15.95
N LEU A 131 24.52 -3.02 16.09
CA LEU A 131 25.43 -3.27 17.19
C LEU A 131 26.71 -3.79 16.56
N ASN A 132 27.63 -2.85 16.35
CA ASN A 132 29.03 -3.18 16.09
C ASN A 132 29.49 -4.16 17.17
N ALA A 133 30.01 -5.31 16.75
CA ALA A 133 30.46 -6.41 17.61
C ALA A 133 31.75 -6.09 18.40
N ALA A 134 32.02 -4.81 18.71
CA ALA A 134 33.24 -4.36 19.36
C ALA A 134 33.04 -3.59 20.68
N ASP A 135 31.81 -3.24 21.08
CA ASP A 135 31.57 -2.40 22.27
C ASP A 135 30.49 -2.94 23.25
N ALA A 136 30.53 -4.23 23.56
CA ALA A 136 30.02 -4.72 24.86
C ALA A 136 31.21 -4.78 25.83
N PRO A 137 31.14 -4.41 27.14
CA PRO A 137 29.97 -4.36 28.04
C PRO A 137 29.98 -3.21 29.10
N PRO A 138 28.82 -2.74 29.64
CA PRO A 138 28.48 -3.18 31.01
C PRO A 138 26.96 -3.29 31.31
N PHE A 139 26.08 -3.08 30.33
CA PHE A 139 24.62 -3.11 30.55
C PHE A 139 24.09 -4.53 30.86
N LEU A 140 24.74 -5.56 30.32
CA LEU A 140 24.30 -6.96 30.45
C LEU A 140 24.47 -7.57 31.85
N ARG A 141 25.25 -6.93 32.75
CA ARG A 141 25.34 -7.38 34.16
C ARG A 141 24.18 -6.90 35.03
N ALA A 142 23.51 -5.81 34.66
CA ALA A 142 22.44 -5.23 35.47
C ALA A 142 21.10 -5.99 35.37
N ILE A 143 20.95 -6.85 34.35
CA ILE A 143 19.70 -7.58 34.07
C ILE A 143 19.76 -9.08 34.38
N GLY A 144 20.85 -9.58 34.98
CA GLY A 144 20.89 -10.93 35.56
C GLY A 144 20.73 -12.10 34.57
N ILE A 145 21.14 -11.93 33.31
CA ILE A 145 20.91 -12.93 32.24
C ILE A 145 22.05 -13.96 32.12
N THR A 146 23.10 -13.88 32.93
CA THR A 146 24.18 -14.89 32.93
C THR A 146 24.74 -15.07 34.34
N THR A 147 24.78 -16.33 34.80
CA THR A 147 25.71 -16.80 35.84
C THR A 147 27.07 -17.04 35.20
#